data_AF-A0A9W7D044-F1
#
_entry.id   AF-A0A9W7D044-F1
#
_cell.length_a   1.000
_cell.length_b   1.000
_cell.length_c   1.000
_cell.angle_alpha   90.00
_cell.angle_beta   90.00
_cell.angle_gamma   90.00
#
_symmetry.space_group_name_H-M   'P 1'
#
loop_
_entity.id
_entity.type
_entity.pdbx_description
1 polymer ?
#
loop_
_entity_poly.entity_id
_entity_poly.type
_entity_poly.pdbx_seq_one_letter_code
_entity_poly.pdbx_strand_id
1 'polypeptide(L)'
;MGDAKHAQFNALADVFGCDSPFRYLMCFFHVVVKLVERTRRLPSDLASLVTADVYDLHFSSDDEFKERKLAILTRWGLTSGLEDFTAYFKAQWLTGKFSAWQCFRSPIGFAKTNNPVEQFNRVIKQRYTQRRRLKMGMLFQRLVDCCKSHSVTSKAFNDTGGGNSRFKTRATEMRRKGLLVEVPQSRASISFLVGSDPVDVVNVRADQPPRVMMPSRGQTVEAVAVVAQLLYHTGRIEIDGQPATGWQVDLTAKTCPCRFFFKYGECVHLIFARWPRKLPLGLEDDSFVSRRTARSH
;
A
#
# COMPACT_ATOMS: atom_id res chain seq x y z
N MET A 1 8.78 10.37 -4.17
CA MET A 1 7.31 10.32 -4.04
C MET A 1 6.86 11.56 -3.31
N GLY A 2 5.76 12.20 -3.71
CA GLY A 2 5.26 13.39 -3.02
C GLY A 2 3.77 13.66 -3.21
N ASP A 3 3.36 14.87 -2.80
CA ASP A 3 1.97 15.33 -2.85
C ASP A 3 1.63 15.87 -4.25
N ALA A 4 0.34 16.04 -4.55
CA ALA A 4 -0.08 16.63 -5.82
C ALA A 4 0.08 18.16 -5.81
N LYS A 5 1.31 18.65 -5.57
CA LYS A 5 1.63 20.08 -5.42
C LYS A 5 2.68 20.52 -6.43
N HIS A 6 2.31 21.49 -7.27
CA HIS A 6 3.22 22.05 -8.28
C HIS A 6 4.51 22.60 -7.69
N ALA A 7 4.45 23.26 -6.53
CA ALA A 7 5.65 23.78 -5.87
C ALA A 7 6.66 22.67 -5.53
N GLN A 8 6.21 21.51 -5.04
CA GLN A 8 7.10 20.38 -4.74
C GLN A 8 7.71 19.80 -6.03
N PHE A 9 6.89 19.63 -7.06
CA PHE A 9 7.37 19.14 -8.36
C PHE A 9 8.38 20.09 -8.99
N ASN A 10 8.06 21.39 -9.04
CA ASN A 10 8.91 22.40 -9.66
C ASN A 10 10.24 22.53 -8.90
N ALA A 11 10.22 22.52 -7.56
CA ALA A 11 11.46 22.58 -6.77
C ALA A 11 12.39 21.39 -7.04
N LEU A 12 11.84 20.17 -7.17
CA LEU A 12 12.66 19.01 -7.53
C LEU A 12 13.16 19.08 -8.97
N ALA A 13 12.32 19.55 -9.90
CA ALA A 13 12.70 19.71 -11.29
C ALA A 13 13.82 20.74 -11.48
N ASP A 14 13.76 21.83 -10.73
CA ASP A 14 14.75 22.92 -10.76
C ASP A 14 16.09 22.47 -10.18
N VAL A 15 16.08 21.77 -9.02
CA VAL A 15 17.30 21.37 -8.33
C VAL A 15 17.96 20.13 -8.94
N PHE A 16 17.17 19.16 -9.40
CA PHE A 16 17.68 17.85 -9.83
C PHE A 16 17.44 17.54 -11.31
N GLY A 17 16.62 18.31 -12.01
CA GLY A 17 16.18 17.99 -13.37
C GLY A 17 17.27 18.12 -14.44
N CYS A 18 18.32 18.91 -14.17
CA CYS A 18 19.48 19.02 -15.06
C CYS A 18 20.44 17.81 -14.94
N ASP A 19 20.65 17.32 -13.72
CA ASP A 19 21.74 16.37 -13.42
C ASP A 19 21.28 14.92 -13.29
N SER A 20 19.97 14.69 -13.13
CA SER A 20 19.44 13.33 -12.93
C SER A 20 18.05 13.16 -13.54
N PRO A 21 17.86 12.16 -14.43
CA PRO A 21 16.52 11.80 -14.85
C PRO A 21 15.77 11.18 -13.67
N PHE A 22 14.88 11.95 -13.06
CA PHE A 22 14.01 11.46 -11.99
C PHE A 22 12.56 11.36 -12.45
N ARG A 23 11.82 10.41 -11.88
CA ARG A 23 10.37 10.30 -12.05
C ARG A 23 9.67 10.71 -10.76
N TYR A 24 8.86 11.75 -10.82
CA TYR A 24 8.05 12.18 -9.69
C TYR A 24 6.90 11.20 -9.45
N LEU A 25 7.04 10.35 -8.43
CA LEU A 25 6.00 9.40 -8.03
C LEU A 25 4.91 10.07 -7.20
N MET A 26 3.67 9.72 -7.47
CA MET A 26 2.50 10.20 -6.76
C MET A 26 2.07 9.26 -5.66
N CYS A 27 1.90 9.82 -4.47
CA CYS A 27 1.40 9.07 -3.32
C CYS A 27 -0.07 8.68 -3.55
N PHE A 28 -0.37 7.37 -3.59
CA PHE A 28 -1.72 6.88 -3.85
C PHE A 28 -2.73 7.33 -2.79
N PHE A 29 -2.33 7.53 -1.54
CA PHE A 29 -3.22 8.09 -0.51
C PHE A 29 -3.77 9.45 -0.92
N HIS A 30 -2.98 10.31 -1.56
CA HIS A 30 -3.46 11.60 -2.05
C HIS A 30 -4.44 11.47 -3.21
N VAL A 31 -4.26 10.46 -4.06
CA VAL A 31 -5.24 10.11 -5.10
C VAL A 31 -6.56 9.74 -4.44
N VAL A 32 -6.53 8.88 -3.41
CA VAL A 32 -7.74 8.44 -2.68
C VAL A 32 -8.40 9.59 -1.93
N VAL A 33 -7.63 10.48 -1.29
CA VAL A 33 -8.19 11.70 -0.65
C VAL A 33 -8.98 12.52 -1.68
N LYS A 34 -8.38 12.78 -2.85
CA LYS A 34 -9.05 13.54 -3.91
C LYS A 34 -10.20 12.80 -4.58
N LEU A 35 -10.11 11.48 -4.66
CA LEU A 35 -11.19 10.63 -5.10
C LEU A 35 -12.39 10.75 -4.16
N VAL A 36 -12.21 10.59 -2.85
CA VAL A 36 -13.27 10.74 -1.84
C VAL A 36 -13.87 12.15 -1.86
N GLU A 37 -13.07 13.21 -2.03
CA GLU A 37 -13.59 14.56 -2.18
C GLU A 37 -14.49 14.71 -3.41
N ARG A 38 -14.10 14.12 -4.55
CA ARG A 38 -14.80 14.24 -5.83
C ARG A 38 -16.04 13.34 -5.93
N THR A 39 -16.04 12.19 -5.26
CA THR A 39 -17.17 11.25 -5.28
C THR A 39 -18.29 11.64 -4.33
N ARG A 40 -18.09 12.59 -3.41
CA ARG A 40 -19.13 13.11 -2.49
C ARG A 40 -20.40 13.61 -3.17
N ARG A 41 -20.26 14.14 -4.39
CA ARG A 41 -21.38 14.70 -5.16
C ARG A 41 -22.01 13.69 -6.11
N LEU A 42 -21.44 12.49 -6.20
CA LEU A 42 -21.97 11.43 -7.05
C LEU A 42 -22.99 10.58 -6.29
N PRO A 43 -23.97 10.00 -6.99
CA PRO A 43 -24.76 8.89 -6.46
C PRO A 43 -23.87 7.78 -5.90
N SER A 44 -24.33 7.12 -4.82
CA SER A 44 -23.54 6.10 -4.10
C SER A 44 -23.02 4.98 -5.00
N ASP A 45 -23.82 4.56 -6.00
CA ASP A 45 -23.43 3.49 -6.91
C ASP A 45 -22.32 3.93 -7.85
N LEU A 46 -22.42 5.14 -8.39
CA LEU A 46 -21.37 5.75 -9.23
C LEU A 46 -20.10 6.01 -8.43
N ALA A 47 -20.22 6.53 -7.21
CA ALA A 47 -19.10 6.71 -6.29
C ALA A 47 -18.38 5.38 -6.00
N SER A 48 -19.15 4.32 -5.74
CA SER A 48 -18.59 2.99 -5.47
C SER A 48 -17.92 2.39 -6.70
N LEU A 49 -18.53 2.54 -7.89
CA LEU A 49 -17.98 2.10 -9.17
C LEU A 49 -16.63 2.74 -9.45
N VAL A 50 -16.57 4.08 -9.49
CA VAL A 50 -15.32 4.78 -9.83
C VAL A 50 -14.25 4.56 -8.76
N THR A 51 -14.64 4.38 -7.50
CA THR A 51 -13.69 4.07 -6.43
C THR A 51 -13.07 2.69 -6.65
N ALA A 52 -13.87 1.65 -6.88
CA ALA A 52 -13.37 0.31 -7.19
C ALA A 52 -12.41 0.31 -8.38
N ASP A 53 -12.80 0.99 -9.45
CA ASP A 53 -12.02 1.12 -10.68
C ASP A 53 -10.66 1.77 -10.47
N VAL A 54 -10.58 2.83 -9.66
CA VAL A 54 -9.30 3.49 -9.35
C VAL A 54 -8.39 2.58 -8.52
N TYR A 55 -8.94 1.80 -7.58
CA TYR A 55 -8.16 0.79 -6.87
C TYR A 55 -7.68 -0.32 -7.81
N ASP A 56 -8.52 -0.77 -8.75
CA ASP A 56 -8.14 -1.81 -9.71
C ASP A 56 -7.03 -1.36 -10.64
N LEU A 57 -7.05 -0.10 -11.06
CA LEU A 57 -5.95 0.53 -11.79
C LEU A 57 -4.69 0.64 -10.95
N HIS A 58 -4.81 0.99 -9.67
CA HIS A 58 -3.64 1.14 -8.80
C HIS A 58 -2.90 -0.18 -8.61
N PHE A 59 -3.63 -1.30 -8.55
CA PHE A 59 -3.10 -2.65 -8.31
C PHE A 59 -2.90 -3.50 -9.57
N SER A 60 -3.04 -2.92 -10.76
CA SER A 60 -2.68 -3.56 -12.03
C SER A 60 -1.16 -3.72 -12.17
N SER A 61 -0.74 -4.76 -12.90
CA SER A 61 0.60 -4.76 -13.51
C SER A 61 0.69 -3.70 -14.62
N ASP A 62 1.89 -3.45 -15.16
CA ASP A 62 2.04 -2.48 -16.26
C ASP A 62 1.27 -2.92 -17.52
N ASP A 63 1.30 -4.23 -17.82
CA ASP A 63 0.59 -4.81 -18.97
C ASP A 63 -0.93 -4.69 -18.81
N GLU A 64 -1.45 -5.14 -17.67
CA GLU A 64 -2.89 -5.06 -17.37
C GLU A 64 -3.41 -3.63 -17.29
N PHE A 65 -2.56 -2.68 -16.88
CA PHE A 65 -2.99 -1.30 -16.65
C PHE A 65 -3.50 -0.66 -17.93
N LYS A 66 -2.86 -0.93 -19.08
CA LYS A 66 -3.25 -0.32 -20.37
C LYS A 66 -4.66 -0.76 -20.77
N GLU A 67 -4.90 -2.07 -20.75
CA GLU A 67 -6.18 -2.68 -21.11
C GLU A 67 -7.28 -2.28 -20.12
N ARG A 68 -7.00 -2.40 -18.82
CA ARG A 68 -7.95 -2.05 -17.76
C ARG A 68 -8.32 -0.57 -17.79
N LYS A 69 -7.33 0.32 -18.03
CA LYS A 69 -7.57 1.76 -18.21
C LYS A 69 -8.51 2.01 -19.37
N LEU A 70 -8.29 1.37 -20.52
CA LEU A 70 -9.17 1.55 -21.68
C LEU A 70 -10.60 1.09 -21.36
N ALA A 71 -10.76 -0.11 -20.81
CA ALA A 71 -12.07 -0.66 -20.45
C ALA A 71 -12.83 0.23 -19.45
N ILE A 72 -12.15 0.70 -18.40
CA ILE A 72 -12.72 1.60 -17.38
C ILE A 72 -13.16 2.92 -18.01
N LEU A 73 -12.30 3.55 -18.82
CA LEU A 73 -12.63 4.84 -19.44
C LEU A 73 -13.76 4.73 -20.45
N THR A 74 -13.86 3.62 -21.19
CA THR A 74 -14.99 3.34 -22.07
C THR A 74 -16.27 3.21 -21.24
N ARG A 75 -16.25 2.40 -20.17
CA ARG A 75 -17.41 2.23 -19.29
C ARG A 75 -17.85 3.55 -18.65
N TRP A 76 -16.91 4.35 -18.14
CA TRP A 76 -17.25 5.67 -17.58
C TRP A 76 -17.84 6.61 -18.63
N GLY A 77 -17.36 6.57 -19.88
CA GLY A 77 -17.91 7.37 -20.98
C GLY A 77 -19.34 6.97 -21.39
N LEU A 78 -19.74 5.73 -21.15
CA LEU A 78 -21.09 5.23 -21.39
C LEU A 78 -22.04 5.42 -20.20
N THR A 79 -21.52 5.85 -19.04
CA THR A 79 -22.30 5.97 -17.81
C THR A 79 -22.69 7.43 -17.59
N SER A 80 -23.98 7.72 -17.70
CA SER A 80 -24.52 9.07 -17.45
C SER A 80 -24.21 9.54 -16.02
N GLY A 81 -23.79 10.80 -15.88
CA GLY A 81 -23.42 11.39 -14.58
C GLY A 81 -21.95 11.22 -14.18
N LEU A 82 -21.13 10.59 -15.03
CA LEU A 82 -19.66 10.49 -14.84
C LEU A 82 -18.84 11.40 -15.75
N GLU A 83 -19.47 12.27 -16.54
CA GLU A 83 -18.82 13.10 -17.56
C GLU A 83 -17.75 14.00 -16.92
N ASP A 84 -18.15 14.79 -15.93
CA ASP A 84 -17.27 15.70 -15.19
C ASP A 84 -16.16 14.97 -14.44
N PHE A 85 -16.51 13.85 -13.79
CA PHE A 85 -15.55 13.03 -13.06
C PHE A 85 -14.50 12.44 -14.00
N THR A 86 -14.93 11.93 -15.15
CA THR A 86 -14.07 11.31 -16.16
C THR A 86 -13.13 12.35 -16.77
N ALA A 87 -13.63 13.53 -17.12
CA ALA A 87 -12.83 14.63 -17.63
C ALA A 87 -11.75 15.04 -16.60
N TYR A 88 -12.15 15.24 -15.34
CA TYR A 88 -11.25 15.55 -14.24
C TYR A 88 -10.17 14.46 -14.06
N PHE A 89 -10.59 13.19 -13.96
CA PHE A 89 -9.68 12.10 -13.63
C PHE A 89 -8.65 11.88 -14.75
N LYS A 90 -9.08 11.95 -16.02
CA LYS A 90 -8.18 11.91 -17.18
C LYS A 90 -7.12 13.00 -17.09
N ALA A 91 -7.54 14.25 -16.96
CA ALA A 91 -6.65 15.41 -16.95
C ALA A 91 -5.65 15.38 -15.77
N GLN A 92 -6.12 15.08 -14.57
CA GLN A 92 -5.31 15.16 -13.36
C GLN A 92 -4.41 13.93 -13.15
N TRP A 93 -4.98 12.74 -13.32
CA TRP A 93 -4.37 11.49 -12.83
C TRP A 93 -3.89 10.56 -13.94
N LEU A 94 -4.27 10.77 -15.20
CA LEU A 94 -3.83 9.91 -16.31
C LEU A 94 -2.88 10.61 -17.28
N THR A 95 -3.06 11.90 -17.54
CA THR A 95 -2.24 12.66 -18.50
C THR A 95 -1.38 13.75 -17.84
N GLY A 96 -1.73 14.19 -16.63
CA GLY A 96 -1.03 15.27 -15.94
C GLY A 96 0.34 14.91 -15.38
N LYS A 97 1.01 15.91 -14.78
CA LYS A 97 2.31 15.80 -14.07
C LYS A 97 2.29 14.81 -12.90
N PHE A 98 1.09 14.49 -12.41
CA PHE A 98 0.84 13.65 -11.23
C PHE A 98 0.23 12.30 -11.63
N SER A 99 0.60 11.76 -12.79
CA SER A 99 0.06 10.50 -13.30
C SER A 99 0.73 9.25 -12.74
N ALA A 100 1.91 9.36 -12.11
CA ALA A 100 2.71 8.20 -11.67
C ALA A 100 2.31 7.67 -10.28
N TRP A 101 1.07 7.21 -10.11
CA TRP A 101 0.55 6.64 -8.85
C TRP A 101 0.28 5.12 -8.92
N GLN A 102 0.54 4.47 -10.05
CA GLN A 102 0.32 3.03 -10.21
C GLN A 102 1.34 2.22 -9.39
N CYS A 103 0.96 1.06 -8.86
CA CYS A 103 1.84 0.27 -7.99
C CYS A 103 3.10 -0.22 -8.70
N PHE A 104 3.01 -0.56 -9.99
CA PHE A 104 4.14 -1.04 -10.80
C PHE A 104 5.21 0.03 -11.06
N ARG A 105 4.94 1.31 -10.75
CA ARG A 105 5.93 2.40 -10.85
C ARG A 105 6.98 2.36 -9.74
N SER A 106 6.81 1.53 -8.71
CA SER A 106 7.76 1.37 -7.61
C SER A 106 8.11 -0.10 -7.44
N PRO A 107 9.39 -0.44 -7.18
CA PRO A 107 9.79 -1.81 -6.92
C PRO A 107 8.98 -2.46 -5.79
N ILE A 108 8.87 -3.78 -5.84
CA ILE A 108 8.16 -4.59 -4.85
C ILE A 108 8.73 -4.30 -3.44
N GLY A 109 7.88 -4.19 -2.43
CA GLY A 109 8.31 -3.91 -1.05
C GLY A 109 8.54 -2.43 -0.70
N PHE A 110 8.62 -1.54 -1.68
CA PHE A 110 8.78 -0.10 -1.42
C PHE A 110 7.44 0.60 -1.14
N ALA A 111 7.52 1.73 -0.44
CA ALA A 111 6.39 2.56 -0.05
C ALA A 111 5.63 3.11 -1.26
N LYS A 112 4.32 2.82 -1.34
CA LYS A 112 3.44 3.24 -2.45
C LYS A 112 2.24 4.10 -2.00
N THR A 113 2.02 4.19 -0.69
CA THR A 113 0.77 4.73 -0.09
C THR A 113 0.99 5.80 0.97
N ASN A 114 2.22 6.05 1.37
CA ASN A 114 2.57 7.10 2.33
C ASN A 114 3.75 7.91 1.78
N ASN A 115 3.66 9.23 1.91
CA ASN A 115 4.76 10.11 1.51
C ASN A 115 5.80 10.14 2.65
N PRO A 116 7.08 9.76 2.40
CA PRO A 116 8.14 9.86 3.40
C PRO A 116 8.28 11.27 4.00
N VAL A 117 8.01 12.30 3.20
CA VAL A 117 8.03 13.71 3.64
C VAL A 117 6.94 13.98 4.68
N GLU A 118 5.75 13.39 4.54
CA GLU A 118 4.70 13.53 5.55
C GLU A 118 5.07 12.83 6.86
N GLN A 119 5.69 11.65 6.77
CA GLN A 119 6.17 10.94 7.95
C GLN A 119 7.25 11.75 8.68
N PHE A 120 8.17 12.36 7.94
CA PHE A 120 9.20 13.23 8.51
C PHE A 120 8.60 14.51 9.12
N ASN A 121 7.69 15.16 8.40
CA ASN A 121 6.96 16.33 8.89
C ASN A 121 6.18 16.03 10.18
N ARG A 122 5.64 14.82 10.31
CA ARG A 122 4.98 14.37 11.54
C ARG A 122 5.97 14.29 12.70
N VAL A 123 7.20 13.82 12.48
CA VAL A 123 8.27 13.79 13.50
C VAL A 123 8.63 15.20 13.95
N ILE A 124 8.82 16.14 13.01
CA ILE A 124 9.07 17.56 13.34
C ILE A 124 7.92 18.13 14.18
N LYS A 125 6.69 17.92 13.72
CA LYS A 125 5.48 18.38 14.40
C LYS A 125 5.38 17.81 15.81
N GLN A 126 5.66 16.52 15.98
CA GLN A 126 5.47 15.84 17.26
C GLN A 126 6.61 16.12 18.26
N ARG A 127 7.87 16.03 17.82
CA ARG A 127 9.03 16.03 18.73
C ARG A 127 9.65 17.40 18.93
N TYR A 128 9.68 18.22 17.88
CA TYR A 128 10.47 19.47 17.90
C TYR A 128 9.60 20.71 18.10
N THR A 129 8.39 20.71 17.55
CA THR A 129 7.45 21.83 17.69
C THR A 129 6.30 21.53 18.63
N GLN A 130 6.10 20.26 19.03
CA GLN A 130 4.97 19.81 19.85
C GLN A 130 3.61 20.32 19.33
N ARG A 131 3.48 20.41 17.99
CA ARG A 131 2.32 20.94 17.27
C ARG A 131 1.98 22.40 17.60
N ARG A 132 2.92 23.16 18.16
CA ARG A 132 2.77 24.58 18.45
C ARG A 132 3.34 25.43 17.31
N ARG A 133 2.72 26.58 17.05
CA ARG A 133 3.28 27.60 16.16
C ARG A 133 4.45 28.28 16.88
N LEU A 134 5.62 28.29 16.24
CA LEU A 134 6.83 28.90 16.78
C LEU A 134 7.16 30.20 16.04
N LYS A 135 7.82 31.14 16.72
CA LYS A 135 8.47 32.29 16.07
C LYS A 135 9.64 31.79 15.21
N MET A 136 9.98 32.52 14.15
CA MET A 136 10.99 32.09 13.17
C MET A 136 12.34 31.70 13.80
N GLY A 137 12.88 32.51 14.73
CA GLY A 137 14.14 32.18 15.40
C GLY A 137 14.09 30.85 16.18
N MET A 138 12.99 30.61 16.90
CA MET A 138 12.78 29.34 17.61
C MET A 138 12.59 28.17 16.64
N LEU A 139 11.91 28.39 15.51
CA LEU A 139 11.73 27.36 14.49
C LEU A 139 13.08 26.93 13.89
N PHE A 140 13.94 27.89 13.54
CA PHE A 140 15.28 27.58 13.04
C PHE A 140 16.09 26.78 14.05
N GLN A 141 16.08 27.19 15.32
CA GLN A 141 16.77 26.44 16.37
C GLN A 141 16.27 24.99 16.45
N ARG A 142 14.95 24.78 16.40
CA ARG A 142 14.34 23.43 16.41
C ARG A 142 14.68 22.60 15.17
N LEU A 143 14.81 23.23 14.00
CA LEU A 143 15.24 22.54 12.79
C LEU A 143 16.73 22.16 12.88
N VAL A 144 17.58 23.03 13.42
CA VAL A 144 19.00 22.71 13.68
C VAL A 144 19.14 21.56 14.68
N ASP A 145 18.38 21.58 15.78
CA ASP A 145 18.34 20.47 16.75
C ASP A 145 17.91 19.16 16.08
N CYS A 146 16.94 19.25 15.15
CA CYS A 146 16.49 18.11 14.36
C CYS A 146 17.59 17.56 13.46
N CYS A 147 18.30 18.42 12.73
CA CYS A 147 19.42 18.01 11.89
C CYS A 147 20.53 17.35 12.70
N LYS A 148 20.95 17.95 13.83
CA LYS A 148 21.96 17.40 14.74
C LYS A 148 21.57 16.03 15.29
N SER A 149 20.30 15.88 15.68
CA SER A 149 19.80 14.60 16.22
C SER A 149 19.77 13.50 15.15
N HIS A 150 19.42 13.84 13.90
CA HIS A 150 19.36 12.85 12.83
C HIS A 150 20.73 12.51 12.26
N SER A 151 21.69 13.45 12.27
CA SER A 151 23.06 13.21 11.79
C SER A 151 23.81 12.19 12.67
N VAL A 152 23.53 12.13 13.97
CA VAL A 152 24.12 11.13 14.88
C VAL A 152 23.44 9.77 14.80
N THR A 153 22.20 9.70 14.30
CA THR A 153 21.45 8.44 14.13
C THR A 153 21.48 7.93 12.70
N SER A 154 22.57 8.17 11.95
CA SER A 154 22.67 7.76 10.55
C SER A 154 22.32 6.28 10.42
N LYS A 155 21.27 6.00 9.65
CA LYS A 155 20.87 4.64 9.27
C LYS A 155 21.32 4.45 7.83
N ALA A 156 21.88 3.28 7.54
CA ALA A 156 22.12 2.88 6.17
C ALA A 156 20.79 2.93 5.39
N PHE A 157 20.87 3.32 4.12
CA PHE A 157 19.75 3.16 3.22
C PHE A 157 19.54 1.67 3.00
N ASN A 158 18.29 1.22 3.17
CA ASN A 158 17.94 -0.17 2.85
C ASN A 158 17.56 -0.22 1.37
N ASP A 159 18.33 -1.00 0.61
CA ASP A 159 18.04 -1.27 -0.81
C ASP A 159 17.00 -2.38 -0.98
N THR A 160 16.60 -3.01 0.12
CA THR A 160 15.57 -4.06 0.18
C THR A 160 14.32 -3.56 0.91
N GLY A 161 13.16 -4.04 0.47
CA GLY A 161 11.89 -3.75 1.13
C GLY A 161 11.86 -4.32 2.56
N GLY A 162 11.48 -3.50 3.54
CA GLY A 162 11.32 -3.95 4.92
C GLY A 162 9.97 -4.63 5.18
N GLY A 163 9.96 -5.65 6.04
CA GLY A 163 8.72 -6.30 6.47
C GLY A 163 7.77 -5.34 7.20
N ASN A 164 6.46 -5.49 6.97
CA ASN A 164 5.47 -4.55 7.51
C ASN A 164 4.66 -5.19 8.64
N SER A 165 4.86 -4.70 9.87
CA SER A 165 4.17 -5.19 11.08
C SER A 165 2.64 -5.16 10.98
N ARG A 166 2.06 -4.31 10.11
CA ARG A 166 0.62 -4.30 9.84
C ARG A 166 0.13 -5.58 9.18
N PHE A 167 0.91 -6.17 8.28
CA PHE A 167 0.53 -7.42 7.61
C PHE A 167 0.58 -8.60 8.58
N LYS A 168 1.58 -8.64 9.47
CA LYS A 168 1.64 -9.63 10.57
C LYS A 168 0.41 -9.55 11.46
N THR A 169 0.03 -8.34 11.87
CA THR A 169 -1.16 -8.11 12.70
C THR A 169 -2.44 -8.55 11.98
N ARG A 170 -2.59 -8.16 10.71
CA ARG A 170 -3.76 -8.52 9.88
C ARG A 170 -3.87 -10.04 9.65
N ALA A 171 -2.77 -10.70 9.30
CA ALA A 171 -2.72 -12.15 9.11
C ALA A 171 -3.10 -12.89 10.40
N THR A 172 -2.65 -12.40 11.55
CA THR A 172 -3.02 -12.93 12.87
C THR A 172 -4.53 -12.81 13.11
N GLU A 173 -5.11 -11.64 12.82
CA GLU A 173 -6.54 -11.41 12.99
C GLU A 173 -7.39 -12.28 12.05
N MET A 174 -7.01 -12.36 10.78
CA MET A 174 -7.72 -13.16 9.78
C MET A 174 -7.65 -14.65 10.12
N ARG A 175 -6.48 -15.14 10.54
CA ARG A 175 -6.32 -16.52 11.05
C ARG A 175 -7.22 -16.78 12.25
N ARG A 176 -7.23 -15.88 13.25
CA ARG A 176 -8.07 -16.02 14.44
C ARG A 176 -9.56 -16.09 14.09
N LYS A 177 -9.98 -15.41 13.03
CA LYS A 177 -11.36 -15.39 12.52
C LYS A 177 -11.67 -16.54 11.54
N GLY A 178 -10.72 -17.43 11.25
CA GLY A 178 -10.90 -18.52 10.28
C GLY A 178 -11.02 -18.05 8.83
N LEU A 179 -10.57 -16.84 8.51
CA LEU A 179 -10.63 -16.25 7.17
C LEU A 179 -9.42 -16.63 6.29
N LEU A 180 -8.51 -17.43 6.82
CA LEU A 180 -7.36 -17.98 6.10
C LEU A 180 -7.34 -19.48 6.32
N VAL A 181 -7.38 -20.23 5.23
CA VAL A 181 -7.45 -21.69 5.23
C VAL A 181 -6.41 -22.26 4.29
N GLU A 182 -5.65 -23.24 4.77
CA GLU A 182 -4.79 -24.05 3.92
C GLU A 182 -5.68 -25.10 3.22
N VAL A 183 -5.71 -25.05 1.89
CA VAL A 183 -6.51 -25.97 1.08
C VAL A 183 -5.62 -27.16 0.70
N PRO A 184 -5.98 -28.39 1.08
CA PRO A 184 -5.21 -29.57 0.68
C PRO A 184 -5.12 -29.66 -0.85
N GLN A 185 -3.94 -30.00 -1.37
CA GLN A 185 -3.81 -30.38 -2.76
C GLN A 185 -4.61 -31.67 -3.00
N SER A 186 -5.37 -31.71 -4.10
CA SER A 186 -6.12 -32.90 -4.47
C SER A 186 -5.16 -34.04 -4.74
N ARG A 187 -5.28 -35.14 -4.01
CA ARG A 187 -4.50 -36.38 -4.25
C ARG A 187 -4.83 -37.06 -5.58
N ALA A 188 -5.80 -36.50 -6.32
CA ALA A 188 -6.19 -36.96 -7.65
C ALA A 188 -5.63 -36.06 -8.78
N SER A 189 -4.83 -35.03 -8.47
CA SER A 189 -4.19 -34.23 -9.53
C SER A 189 -3.11 -35.05 -10.24
N ILE A 190 -2.92 -34.79 -11.53
CA ILE A 190 -1.84 -35.39 -12.31
C ILE A 190 -0.48 -35.05 -11.68
N SER A 191 -0.32 -33.84 -11.14
CA SER A 191 0.91 -33.40 -10.48
C SER A 191 1.26 -34.21 -9.22
N PHE A 192 0.25 -34.58 -8.43
CA PHE A 192 0.40 -35.43 -7.24
C PHE A 192 0.75 -36.86 -7.64
N LEU A 193 0.08 -37.40 -8.66
CA LEU A 193 0.29 -38.76 -9.15
C LEU A 193 1.66 -38.96 -9.80
N VAL A 194 2.19 -37.92 -10.45
CA VAL A 194 3.53 -37.94 -11.09
C VAL A 194 4.63 -37.46 -10.12
N GLY A 195 4.30 -37.20 -8.84
CA GLY A 195 5.27 -36.77 -7.82
C GLY A 195 5.99 -35.45 -8.17
N SER A 196 5.37 -34.63 -9.02
CA SER A 196 5.93 -33.40 -9.55
C SER A 196 5.51 -32.15 -8.78
N ASP A 197 4.62 -32.30 -7.78
CA ASP A 197 4.25 -31.19 -6.91
C ASP A 197 5.46 -30.74 -6.08
N PRO A 198 5.85 -29.46 -6.13
CA PRO A 198 6.89 -28.95 -5.25
C PRO A 198 6.41 -29.11 -3.80
N VAL A 199 7.17 -29.84 -3.00
CA VAL A 199 6.86 -30.14 -1.58
C VAL A 199 6.60 -28.87 -0.75
N ASP A 200 7.13 -27.74 -1.21
CA ASP A 200 7.09 -26.44 -0.53
C ASP A 200 6.04 -25.45 -1.08
N VAL A 201 5.13 -25.89 -1.96
CA VAL A 201 4.01 -25.05 -2.43
C VAL A 201 2.73 -25.38 -1.67
N VAL A 202 2.13 -24.36 -1.06
CA VAL A 202 0.93 -24.47 -0.23
C VAL A 202 -0.20 -23.64 -0.82
N ASN A 203 -1.38 -24.22 -0.95
CA ASN A 203 -2.55 -23.48 -1.36
C ASN A 203 -3.20 -22.78 -0.17
N VAL A 204 -3.28 -21.44 -0.21
CA VAL A 204 -3.92 -20.65 0.85
C VAL A 204 -5.11 -19.91 0.27
N ARG A 205 -6.31 -20.21 0.79
CA ARG A 205 -7.53 -19.49 0.48
C ARG A 205 -7.79 -18.43 1.55
N ALA A 206 -8.07 -17.21 1.10
CA ALA A 206 -8.53 -16.13 1.95
C ALA A 206 -9.98 -15.78 1.66
N ASP A 207 -10.73 -15.48 2.71
CA ASP A 207 -12.07 -14.92 2.61
C ASP A 207 -12.03 -13.42 2.95
N GLN A 208 -12.86 -12.63 2.27
CA GLN A 208 -12.91 -11.20 2.51
C GLN A 208 -13.40 -10.94 3.95
N PRO A 209 -12.65 -10.20 4.78
CA PRO A 209 -13.12 -9.86 6.10
C PRO A 209 -14.37 -8.99 6.00
N PRO A 210 -15.39 -9.19 6.88
CA PRO A 210 -16.57 -8.36 6.91
C PRO A 210 -16.19 -6.88 7.13
N ARG A 211 -16.96 -5.96 6.55
CA ARG A 211 -16.75 -4.52 6.75
C ARG A 211 -16.84 -4.19 8.24
N VAL A 212 -15.72 -3.80 8.84
CA VAL A 212 -15.67 -3.28 10.21
C VAL A 212 -15.84 -1.77 10.16
N MET A 213 -16.88 -1.26 10.81
CA MET A 213 -17.09 0.18 10.97
C MET A 213 -16.05 0.71 11.97
N MET A 214 -15.18 1.61 11.51
CA MET A 214 -14.13 2.18 12.36
C MET A 214 -14.70 3.34 13.20
N PRO A 215 -14.53 3.34 14.53
CA PRO A 215 -14.93 4.47 15.35
C PRO A 215 -14.01 5.69 15.08
N SER A 216 -14.62 6.88 14.97
CA SER A 216 -14.01 8.13 14.50
C SER A 216 -13.06 8.84 15.48
N ARG A 217 -12.44 8.13 16.44
CA ARG A 217 -11.74 8.76 17.56
C ARG A 217 -10.61 9.69 17.09
N GLY A 218 -10.87 11.00 17.15
CA GLY A 218 -9.91 12.08 16.88
C GLY A 218 -9.53 12.29 15.41
N GLN A 219 -10.29 11.72 14.45
CA GLN A 219 -10.04 11.88 13.02
C GLN A 219 -11.14 12.70 12.35
N THR A 220 -10.78 13.46 11.31
CA THR A 220 -11.79 14.14 10.48
C THR A 220 -12.66 13.12 9.73
N VAL A 221 -13.88 13.51 9.38
CA VAL A 221 -14.81 12.64 8.63
C VAL A 221 -14.18 12.18 7.31
N GLU A 222 -13.42 13.07 6.66
CA GLU A 222 -12.61 12.79 5.47
C GLU A 222 -11.61 11.66 5.71
N ALA A 223 -10.82 11.74 6.79
CA ALA A 223 -9.79 10.77 7.10
C ALA A 223 -10.38 9.39 7.40
N VAL A 224 -11.52 9.35 8.12
CA VAL A 224 -12.25 8.11 8.40
C VAL A 224 -12.76 7.48 7.10
N ALA A 225 -13.35 8.27 6.20
CA ALA A 225 -13.84 7.79 4.91
C ALA A 225 -12.71 7.23 4.02
N VAL A 226 -11.57 7.93 3.95
CA VAL A 226 -10.39 7.48 3.20
C VAL A 226 -9.84 6.17 3.78
N VAL A 227 -9.74 6.06 5.11
CA VAL A 227 -9.28 4.83 5.76
C VAL A 227 -10.27 3.67 5.53
N ALA A 228 -11.57 3.93 5.60
CA ALA A 228 -12.60 2.92 5.34
C ALA A 228 -12.51 2.38 3.90
N GLN A 229 -12.36 3.26 2.90
CA GLN A 229 -12.16 2.86 1.51
C GLN A 229 -10.87 2.06 1.34
N LEU A 230 -9.78 2.51 1.95
CA LEU A 230 -8.50 1.80 1.92
C LEU A 230 -8.63 0.38 2.47
N LEU A 231 -9.24 0.20 3.64
CA LEU A 231 -9.42 -1.11 4.26
C LEU A 231 -10.32 -2.03 3.42
N TYR A 232 -11.42 -1.50 2.89
CA TYR A 232 -12.35 -2.25 2.07
C TYR A 232 -11.69 -2.76 0.77
N HIS A 233 -11.08 -1.85 0.01
CA HIS A 233 -10.44 -2.22 -1.25
C HIS A 233 -9.16 -3.04 -1.04
N THR A 234 -8.45 -2.88 0.09
CA THR A 234 -7.38 -3.81 0.49
C THR A 234 -7.91 -5.24 0.61
N GLY A 235 -8.99 -5.46 1.35
CA GLY A 235 -9.58 -6.80 1.48
C GLY A 235 -10.08 -7.37 0.16
N ARG A 236 -10.67 -6.53 -0.70
CA ARG A 236 -11.12 -6.95 -2.04
C ARG A 236 -9.95 -7.36 -2.93
N ILE A 237 -8.87 -6.58 -2.96
CA ILE A 237 -7.70 -6.85 -3.81
C ILE A 237 -6.89 -8.06 -3.32
N GLU A 238 -6.91 -8.37 -2.02
CA GLU A 238 -6.26 -9.58 -1.49
C GLU A 238 -6.84 -10.87 -2.09
N ILE A 239 -8.14 -10.88 -2.43
CA ILE A 239 -8.83 -12.04 -3.00
C ILE A 239 -9.15 -11.88 -4.49
N ASP A 240 -8.79 -10.75 -5.10
CA ASP A 240 -9.06 -10.51 -6.52
C ASP A 240 -8.28 -11.48 -7.40
N GLY A 241 -9.01 -12.27 -8.19
CA GLY A 241 -8.45 -13.35 -9.01
C GLY A 241 -8.01 -14.60 -8.23
N GLN A 242 -8.42 -14.74 -6.96
CA GLN A 242 -8.09 -15.92 -6.16
C GLN A 242 -8.70 -17.19 -6.79
N PRO A 243 -7.89 -18.23 -7.08
CA PRO A 243 -8.40 -19.51 -7.57
C PRO A 243 -9.34 -20.18 -6.57
N ALA A 244 -10.22 -21.06 -7.04
CA ALA A 244 -11.11 -21.85 -6.17
C ALA A 244 -10.34 -22.69 -5.14
N THR A 245 -9.14 -23.15 -5.52
CA THR A 245 -8.20 -23.89 -4.67
C THR A 245 -7.37 -22.99 -3.75
N GLY A 246 -7.48 -21.66 -3.86
CA GLY A 246 -6.63 -20.69 -3.15
C GLY A 246 -5.36 -20.33 -3.92
N TRP A 247 -4.58 -19.42 -3.34
CA TRP A 247 -3.30 -18.98 -3.90
C TRP A 247 -2.21 -20.02 -3.68
N GLN A 248 -1.49 -20.38 -4.74
CA GLN A 248 -0.27 -21.20 -4.65
C GLN A 248 0.87 -20.36 -4.07
N VAL A 249 1.17 -20.56 -2.79
CA VAL A 249 2.25 -19.87 -2.06
C VAL A 249 3.50 -20.74 -2.09
N ASP A 250 4.58 -20.22 -2.65
CA ASP A 250 5.88 -20.90 -2.67
C ASP A 250 6.67 -20.50 -1.42
N LEU A 251 6.95 -21.46 -0.55
CA LEU A 251 7.66 -21.24 0.70
C LEU A 251 9.17 -21.11 0.52
N THR A 252 9.73 -21.70 -0.54
CA THR A 252 11.16 -21.69 -0.86
C THR A 252 11.54 -20.37 -1.52
N ALA A 253 10.80 -19.97 -2.55
CA ALA A 253 10.95 -18.66 -3.18
C ALA A 253 10.40 -17.52 -2.30
N LYS A 254 9.57 -17.83 -1.28
CA LYS A 254 8.84 -16.87 -0.43
C LYS A 254 7.95 -15.94 -1.26
N THR A 255 7.25 -16.49 -2.24
CA THR A 255 6.41 -15.74 -3.18
C THR A 255 4.94 -16.11 -3.08
N CYS A 256 4.07 -15.18 -3.50
CA CYS A 256 2.65 -15.42 -3.64
C CYS A 256 2.13 -14.69 -4.89
N PRO A 257 1.29 -15.33 -5.73
CA PRO A 257 0.79 -14.72 -6.96
C PRO A 257 -0.27 -13.62 -6.74
N CYS A 258 -0.75 -13.41 -5.51
CA CYS A 258 -1.76 -12.39 -5.24
C CYS A 258 -1.24 -10.97 -5.55
N ARG A 259 -2.13 -10.08 -6.01
CA ARG A 259 -1.82 -8.66 -6.31
C ARG A 259 -1.20 -7.92 -5.14
N PHE A 260 -1.54 -8.34 -3.92
CA PHE A 260 -1.03 -7.73 -2.71
C PHE A 260 0.45 -8.01 -2.50
N PHE A 261 0.90 -9.23 -2.80
CA PHE A 261 2.33 -9.59 -2.79
C PHE A 261 3.08 -8.84 -3.90
N PHE A 262 2.53 -8.78 -5.11
CA PHE A 262 3.11 -7.96 -6.19
C PHE A 262 3.37 -6.52 -5.73
N LYS A 263 2.44 -5.94 -4.97
CA LYS A 263 2.61 -4.58 -4.44
C LYS A 263 3.62 -4.48 -3.30
N TYR A 264 3.57 -5.37 -2.32
CA TYR A 264 4.26 -5.16 -1.04
C TYR A 264 5.41 -6.13 -0.76
N GLY A 265 5.63 -7.15 -1.58
CA GLY A 265 6.60 -8.22 -1.32
C GLY A 265 6.25 -9.09 -0.12
N GLU A 266 5.11 -8.85 0.50
CA GLU A 266 4.59 -9.56 1.66
C GLU A 266 3.05 -9.52 1.58
N CYS A 267 2.40 -10.61 1.96
CA CYS A 267 0.95 -10.71 1.98
C CYS A 267 0.49 -11.63 3.12
N VAL A 268 -0.80 -11.57 3.46
CA VAL A 268 -1.39 -12.40 4.52
C VAL A 268 -1.27 -13.90 4.22
N HIS A 269 -1.31 -14.31 2.94
CA HIS A 269 -1.18 -15.71 2.51
C HIS A 269 0.20 -16.27 2.81
N LEU A 270 1.26 -15.53 2.44
CA LEU A 270 2.64 -15.94 2.69
C LEU A 270 2.95 -16.00 4.19
N ILE A 271 2.49 -15.02 4.96
CA ILE A 271 2.65 -15.00 6.42
C ILE A 271 1.93 -16.22 7.04
N PHE A 272 0.71 -16.50 6.60
CA PHE A 272 -0.07 -17.63 7.09
C PHE A 272 0.58 -18.97 6.76
N ALA A 273 1.01 -19.20 5.52
CA ALA A 273 1.62 -20.46 5.09
C ALA A 273 2.90 -20.80 5.86
N ARG A 274 3.69 -19.76 6.24
CA ARG A 274 4.95 -19.89 6.99
C ARG A 274 4.75 -20.18 8.48
N TRP A 275 3.59 -19.80 9.04
CA TRP A 275 3.35 -19.87 10.49
C TRP A 275 3.32 -21.30 11.06
N PRO A 276 2.53 -22.26 10.53
CA PRO A 276 2.52 -23.63 11.05
C PRO A 276 3.91 -24.31 10.99
N ARG A 277 4.74 -23.86 10.06
CA ARG A 277 6.04 -24.44 9.72
C ARG A 277 7.21 -23.80 10.49
N LYS A 278 6.91 -22.89 11.43
CA LYS A 278 7.91 -22.12 12.23
C LYS A 278 8.96 -21.40 11.37
N LEU A 279 8.63 -21.08 10.12
CA LEU A 279 9.50 -20.32 9.23
C LEU A 279 9.50 -18.83 9.64
N PRO A 280 10.58 -18.08 9.38
CA PRO A 280 10.62 -16.65 9.70
C PRO A 280 9.41 -15.91 9.09
N LEU A 281 8.74 -15.03 9.84
CA LEU A 281 7.57 -14.33 9.32
C LEU A 281 8.02 -13.02 8.65
N GLY A 282 8.07 -13.01 7.32
CA GLY A 282 8.33 -11.84 6.49
C GLY A 282 9.72 -11.81 5.81
N LEU A 283 10.01 -10.67 5.18
CA LEU A 283 11.39 -10.27 4.85
C LEU A 283 12.10 -10.00 6.19
N GLU A 284 13.37 -10.40 6.30
CA GLU A 284 14.14 -10.25 7.53
C GLU A 284 14.07 -8.78 7.99
N ASP A 285 13.65 -8.62 9.24
CA ASP A 285 13.62 -7.33 9.88
C ASP A 285 15.07 -7.08 10.30
N ASP A 286 15.86 -6.45 9.44
CA ASP A 286 17.17 -5.87 9.81
C ASP A 286 17.00 -4.68 10.78
N SER A 287 16.03 -4.77 11.70
CA SER A 287 15.98 -4.01 12.93
C SER A 287 16.46 -4.89 14.08
N PHE A 288 17.79 -5.07 14.13
CA PHE A 288 18.47 -5.18 15.41
C PHE A 288 18.07 -3.98 16.28
N VAL A 289 17.14 -4.16 17.22
CA VAL A 289 17.33 -3.93 18.67
C VAL A 289 16.19 -4.66 19.39
N SER A 290 16.54 -5.83 19.93
CA SER A 290 15.85 -6.44 21.08
C SER A 290 15.77 -5.42 22.22
N ARG A 291 14.56 -4.92 22.53
CA ARG A 291 14.28 -4.38 23.86
C ARG A 291 13.89 -5.54 24.77
N ARG A 292 14.85 -6.37 25.15
CA ARG A 292 14.80 -7.06 26.44
C ARG A 292 15.60 -6.22 27.42
N THR A 293 14.90 -5.40 28.19
CA THR A 293 15.43 -4.87 29.44
C THR A 293 15.72 -6.07 30.36
N ALA A 294 17.00 -6.38 30.54
CA ALA A 294 17.43 -7.18 31.67
C ALA A 294 17.07 -6.41 32.94
N ARG A 295 16.21 -7.00 33.79
CA ARG A 295 16.07 -6.58 35.17
C ARG A 295 17.31 -7.10 35.90
N SER A 296 18.15 -6.20 36.38
CA SER A 296 19.16 -6.52 37.39
C SER A 296 18.46 -6.73 38.73
N HIS A 297 18.72 -7.88 39.37
CA HIS A 297 18.69 -7.99 40.82
C HIS A 297 19.93 -7.31 41.40
#